data_AF-A0A842XIN2-F1
#
_entry.id   AF-A0A842XIN2-F1
#
_cell.length_a   1.000
_cell.length_b   1.000
_cell.length_c   1.000
_cell.angle_alpha   90.00
_cell.angle_beta   90.00
_cell.angle_gamma   90.00
#
_symmetry.space_group_name_H-M   'P 1'
#
loop_
_entity.id
_entity.type
_entity.pdbx_description
1 polymer ?
#
loop_
_entity_poly.entity_id
_entity_poly.type
_entity_poly.pdbx_seq_one_letter_code
_entity_poly.pdbx_strand_id
1 'polypeptide(L)'
;MTEKKREFSKLASSLFEPRGKNPYYLNRDSDRRAIRNLIELSDNLDAFTHEEVHWVASWLEYLGDKEIATRIRAMPEKFKEIIVERCNELREFYYRN
;
A
#
# COMPACT_ATOMS: atom_id res chain seq x y z
N MET A 1 8.60 -10.27 22.34
CA MET A 1 8.10 -9.91 21.00
C MET A 1 9.06 -10.51 19.98
N THR A 2 8.60 -11.35 19.05
CA THR A 2 9.46 -11.94 18.03
C THR A 2 9.94 -10.87 17.05
N GLU A 3 11.10 -11.08 16.43
CA GLU A 3 11.71 -10.16 15.46
C GLU A 3 10.74 -9.81 14.32
N LYS A 4 10.08 -10.83 13.77
CA LYS A 4 9.01 -10.70 12.76
C LYS A 4 7.89 -9.75 13.20
N LYS A 5 7.40 -9.86 14.44
CA LYS A 5 6.32 -8.99 14.95
C LYS A 5 6.77 -7.52 15.00
N ARG A 6 8.03 -7.26 15.34
CA ARG A 6 8.60 -5.90 15.38
C ARG A 6 8.73 -5.32 13.99
N GLU A 7 9.20 -6.09 13.01
CA GLU A 7 9.31 -5.65 11.62
C GLU A 7 7.95 -5.33 11.03
N PHE A 8 6.96 -6.20 11.26
CA PHE A 8 5.59 -6.00 10.79
C PHE A 8 4.92 -4.78 11.43
N SER A 9 5.09 -4.56 12.73
CA SER A 9 4.58 -3.33 13.37
C SER A 9 5.23 -2.06 12.78
N LYS A 10 6.54 -2.06 12.54
CA LYS A 10 7.22 -0.91 11.90
C LYS A 10 6.70 -0.67 10.49
N LEU A 11 6.56 -1.75 9.70
CA LEU A 11 6.05 -1.68 8.34
C LEU A 11 4.60 -1.18 8.31
N ALA A 12 3.75 -1.70 9.19
CA ALA A 12 2.36 -1.26 9.32
C ALA A 12 2.27 0.23 9.67
N SER A 13 3.07 0.73 10.62
CA SER A 13 3.16 2.16 10.90
C SER A 13 3.61 2.97 9.68
N SER A 14 4.61 2.50 8.94
CA SER A 14 5.11 3.18 7.75
C SER A 14 4.07 3.25 6.63
N LEU A 15 3.21 2.24 6.50
CA LEU A 15 2.21 2.15 5.44
C LEU A 15 0.86 2.78 5.80
N PHE A 16 0.46 2.77 7.08
CA PHE A 16 -0.81 3.36 7.55
C PHE A 16 -0.64 4.82 7.99
N GLU A 17 0.54 5.18 8.50
CA GLU A 17 0.92 6.55 8.85
C GLU A 17 2.26 6.96 8.22
N PRO A 18 2.33 7.13 6.88
CA PRO A 18 3.55 7.50 6.18
C PRO A 18 3.95 8.98 6.42
N ARG A 19 4.37 9.31 7.65
CA ARG A 19 4.71 10.68 8.07
C ARG A 19 5.86 11.25 7.23
N GLY A 20 5.64 12.43 6.65
CA GLY A 20 6.63 13.12 5.81
C GLY A 20 6.84 12.51 4.42
N LYS A 21 6.03 11.53 4.03
CA LYS A 21 6.05 10.94 2.68
C LYS A 21 4.94 11.56 1.84
N ASN A 22 5.17 11.63 0.53
CA ASN A 22 4.17 12.13 -0.41
C ASN A 22 3.07 11.09 -0.64
N PRO A 23 1.80 11.51 -0.72
CA PRO A 23 0.72 10.62 -1.13
C PRO A 23 0.87 10.24 -2.60
N TYR A 24 0.18 9.18 -2.99
CA TYR A 24 -0.03 8.87 -4.40
C TYR A 24 -1.13 9.78 -4.95
N TYR A 25 -0.84 10.55 -5.99
CA TYR A 25 -1.82 11.42 -6.62
C TYR A 25 -2.46 10.70 -7.81
N LEU A 26 -3.72 10.29 -7.62
CA LEU A 26 -4.56 9.76 -8.68
C LEU A 26 -5.19 10.95 -9.43
N ASN A 27 -4.79 11.14 -10.69
CA ASN A 27 -5.31 12.20 -11.54
C ASN A 27 -6.14 11.56 -12.67
N ARG A 28 -7.46 11.65 -12.55
CA ARG A 28 -8.40 11.44 -13.65
C ARG A 28 -8.95 12.79 -14.06
N ASP A 29 -9.22 13.00 -15.35
CA ASP A 29 -9.65 14.26 -15.98
C ASP A 29 -10.16 15.37 -15.03
N SER A 30 -11.21 15.07 -14.25
CA SER A 30 -11.83 15.98 -13.28
C SER A 30 -11.70 15.58 -11.81
N ASP A 31 -11.22 14.36 -11.50
CA ASP A 31 -11.03 13.86 -10.12
C ASP A 31 -9.54 13.77 -9.79
N ARG A 32 -9.09 14.69 -8.93
CA ARG A 32 -7.75 14.67 -8.35
C ARG A 32 -7.85 14.20 -6.91
N ARG A 33 -7.45 12.96 -6.67
CA ARG A 33 -7.48 12.35 -5.34
C ARG A 33 -6.07 12.03 -4.87
N ALA A 34 -5.78 12.37 -3.62
CA ALA A 34 -4.55 11.95 -2.97
C ALA A 34 -4.84 10.71 -2.12
N ILE A 35 -4.16 9.60 -2.44
CA ILE A 35 -4.16 8.36 -1.68
C ILE A 35 -2.97 8.41 -0.72
N ARG A 36 -3.26 8.57 0.58
CA ARG A 36 -2.27 8.93 1.58
C ARG A 36 -1.58 7.75 2.23
N ASN A 37 -2.23 6.59 2.25
CA ASN A 37 -1.74 5.40 2.97
C ASN A 37 -2.35 4.12 2.37
N LEU A 38 -1.92 2.96 2.88
CA LEU A 38 -2.37 1.66 2.40
C LEU A 38 -3.88 1.40 2.66
N ILE A 39 -4.46 2.00 3.70
CA ILE A 39 -5.91 1.87 3.98
C ILE A 39 -6.71 2.59 2.89
N GLU A 40 -6.39 3.85 2.63
CA GLU A 40 -7.02 4.62 1.56
C GLU A 40 -6.80 3.94 0.19
N LEU A 41 -5.63 3.35 -0.05
CA LEU A 41 -5.39 2.57 -1.27
C LEU A 41 -6.35 1.38 -1.38
N SER A 42 -6.48 0.60 -0.30
CA SER A 42 -7.38 -0.56 -0.23
C SER A 42 -8.85 -0.18 -0.45
N ASP A 43 -9.27 1.00 0.02
CA ASP A 43 -10.64 1.48 -0.11
C ASP A 43 -10.95 2.05 -1.52
N ASN A 44 -9.94 2.27 -2.36
CA ASN A 44 -10.06 2.93 -3.67
C ASN A 44 -9.54 2.07 -4.83
N LEU A 45 -9.42 0.75 -4.65
CA LEU A 45 -8.81 -0.17 -5.63
C LEU A 45 -9.45 -0.16 -7.01
N ASP A 46 -10.75 0.16 -7.11
CA ASP A 46 -11.47 0.21 -8.38
C ASP A 46 -11.13 1.43 -9.24
N ALA A 47 -10.42 2.42 -8.68
CA ALA A 47 -10.06 3.65 -9.39
C ALA A 47 -8.77 3.52 -10.24
N PHE A 48 -8.03 2.42 -10.07
CA PHE A 48 -6.73 2.19 -10.70
C PHE A 48 -6.84 1.39 -12.00
N THR A 49 -6.14 1.85 -13.04
CA THR A 49 -5.94 1.09 -14.29
C THR A 49 -4.70 0.20 -14.20
N HIS A 50 -4.59 -0.73 -15.13
CA HIS A 50 -3.43 -1.64 -15.23
C HIS A 50 -2.09 -0.88 -15.34
N GLU A 51 -2.05 0.24 -16.06
CA GLU A 51 -0.86 1.07 -16.17
C GLU A 51 -0.44 1.71 -14.83
N GLU A 52 -1.41 2.07 -13.99
CA GLU A 52 -1.17 2.68 -12.69
C GLU A 52 -0.66 1.70 -11.64
N VAL A 53 -0.93 0.40 -11.81
CA VAL A 53 -0.50 -0.65 -10.89
C VAL A 53 1.02 -0.61 -10.68
N HIS A 54 1.82 -0.38 -11.72
CA HIS A 54 3.27 -0.28 -11.60
C HIS A 54 3.74 0.97 -10.85
N TRP A 55 3.02 2.08 -10.99
CA TRP A 55 3.28 3.31 -10.24
C TRP A 55 2.93 3.14 -8.77
N VAL A 56 1.80 2.50 -8.47
CA VAL A 56 1.40 2.16 -7.10
C VAL A 56 2.42 1.22 -6.44
N ALA A 57 2.92 0.21 -7.16
CA ALA A 57 3.98 -0.67 -6.65
C ALA A 57 5.23 0.13 -6.25
N SER A 58 5.63 1.11 -7.07
CA SER A 58 6.79 1.96 -6.78
C SER A 58 6.56 2.89 -5.59
N TRP A 59 5.33 3.38 -5.42
CA TRP A 59 4.92 4.15 -4.25
C TRP A 59 4.97 3.30 -2.96
N LEU A 60 4.46 2.07 -2.99
CA LEU A 60 4.51 1.15 -1.85
C LEU A 60 5.95 0.79 -1.45
N GLU A 61 6.83 0.59 -2.43
CA GLU A 61 8.26 0.41 -2.19
C GLU A 61 8.89 1.64 -1.52
N TYR A 62 8.53 2.84 -1.96
CA TYR A 62 8.97 4.11 -1.36
C TYR A 62 8.48 4.29 0.10
N LEU A 63 7.30 3.73 0.42
CA LEU A 63 6.77 3.66 1.78
C LEU A 63 7.42 2.55 2.62
N GLY A 64 8.22 1.66 2.02
CA GLY A 64 9.02 0.65 2.70
C GLY A 64 8.62 -0.79 2.43
N ASP A 65 7.56 -1.05 1.65
CA ASP A 65 7.10 -2.41 1.35
C ASP A 65 7.63 -2.93 0.01
N LYS A 66 8.91 -3.31 0.02
CA LYS A 66 9.60 -3.86 -1.16
C LYS A 66 9.01 -5.19 -1.62
N GLU A 67 8.57 -6.00 -0.66
CA GLU A 67 8.00 -7.32 -0.89
C GLU A 67 6.71 -7.19 -1.73
N ILE A 68 5.77 -6.36 -1.27
CA ILE A 68 4.50 -6.21 -1.98
C ILE A 68 4.69 -5.55 -3.34
N ALA A 69 5.59 -4.58 -3.45
CA ALA A 69 5.91 -3.93 -4.71
C ALA A 69 6.42 -4.92 -5.75
N THR A 70 7.28 -5.86 -5.33
CA THR A 70 7.79 -6.93 -6.19
C THR A 70 6.67 -7.88 -6.62
N ARG A 71 5.82 -8.29 -5.68
CA ARG A 71 4.68 -9.19 -5.96
C ARG A 71 3.68 -8.57 -6.94
N ILE A 72 3.37 -7.28 -6.79
CA ILE A 72 2.48 -6.53 -7.70
C ILE A 72 3.08 -6.46 -9.10
N ARG A 73 4.39 -6.16 -9.23
CA ARG A 73 5.05 -6.09 -10.54
C ARG A 73 5.09 -7.45 -11.24
N ALA A 74 5.19 -8.54 -10.49
CA ALA A 74 5.20 -9.91 -11.04
C ALA A 74 3.81 -10.39 -11.48
N MET A 75 2.74 -9.95 -10.80
CA MET A 75 1.35 -10.36 -11.05
C MET A 75 0.41 -9.15 -10.99
N PRO A 76 0.51 -8.18 -11.92
CA PRO A 76 -0.28 -6.95 -11.88
C PRO A 76 -1.79 -7.20 -11.99
N GLU A 77 -2.22 -8.30 -12.61
CA GLU A 77 -3.62 -8.71 -12.68
C GLU A 77 -4.23 -9.08 -11.31
N LYS A 78 -3.39 -9.45 -10.33
CA LYS A 78 -3.79 -9.75 -8.96
C LYS A 78 -3.68 -8.57 -8.01
N PHE A 79 -3.42 -7.37 -8.53
CA PHE A 79 -3.18 -6.17 -7.75
C PHE A 79 -4.18 -5.97 -6.59
N LYS A 80 -5.48 -6.06 -6.87
CA LYS A 80 -6.53 -5.85 -5.86
C LYS A 80 -6.44 -6.87 -4.72
N GLU A 81 -6.29 -8.14 -5.06
CA GLU A 81 -6.16 -9.23 -4.08
C GLU A 81 -4.92 -9.05 -3.20
N ILE A 82 -3.79 -8.71 -3.82
CA ILE A 82 -2.50 -8.49 -3.15
C ILE A 82 -2.59 -7.34 -2.13
N ILE A 83 -3.21 -6.21 -2.50
CA ILE A 83 -3.37 -5.06 -1.60
C ILE A 83 -4.29 -5.39 -0.42
N VAL A 84 -5.44 -6.04 -0.67
CA VAL A 84 -6.39 -6.41 0.39
C VAL A 84 -5.74 -7.38 1.38
N GLU A 85 -5.06 -8.42 0.88
CA GLU A 85 -4.33 -9.39 1.70
C GLU A 85 -3.30 -8.69 2.59
N ARG A 86 -2.46 -7.82 2.00
CA ARG A 86 -1.42 -7.11 2.75
C ARG A 86 -1.98 -6.12 3.76
N CYS A 87 -3.07 -5.43 3.42
CA CYS A 87 -3.74 -4.52 4.34
C CYS A 87 -4.28 -5.27 5.55
N ASN A 88 -4.95 -6.41 5.35
CA ASN A 88 -5.47 -7.24 6.43
C ASN A 88 -4.34 -7.80 7.31
N GLU A 89 -3.27 -8.31 6.69
CA GLU A 89 -2.10 -8.81 7.41
C GLU A 89 -1.50 -7.73 8.33
N LEU A 90 -1.28 -6.52 7.83
CA LEU A 90 -0.67 -5.44 8.61
C LEU A 90 -1.61 -4.82 9.65
N ARG A 91 -2.94 -4.83 9.42
CA ARG A 91 -3.94 -4.36 10.39
C ARG A 91 -3.83 -5.07 11.74
N GLU A 92 -3.52 -6.37 11.73
CA GLU A 92 -3.34 -7.15 12.96
C GLU A 92 -2.18 -6.64 13.84
N PHE A 93 -1.17 -6.03 13.23
CA PHE A 93 0.04 -5.54 13.92
C PHE A 93 -0.02 -4.06 14.29
N TYR A 94 -0.97 -3.31 13.70
CA TYR A 94 -1.15 -1.89 13.96
C TYR A 94 -2.16 -1.64 15.08
N TYR A 95 -3.33 -2.28 15.07
CA TYR A 95 -4.37 -2.09 16.09
C TYR A 95 -4.12 -2.85 17.40
N ARG A 96 -3.07 -3.68 17.47
CA ARG A 96 -2.67 -4.43 18.68
C ARG A 96 -1.53 -3.78 19.47
N ASN A 97 -1.12 -2.56 19.10
CA ASN A 97 -0.21 -1.70 19.88
C ASN A 97 -0.96 -0.50 20.43
#